data_AF-A0A943JT49-F1
#
_entry.id   AF-A0A943JT49-F1
#
_cell.length_a   1.000
_cell.length_b   1.000
_cell.length_c   1.000
_cell.angle_alpha   90.00
_cell.angle_beta   90.00
_cell.angle_gamma   90.00
#
_symmetry.space_group_name_H-M   'P 1'
#
loop_
_entity.id
_entity.type
_entity.pdbx_description
1 polymer ?
#
loop_
_entity_poly.entity_id
_entity_poly.type
_entity_poly.pdbx_seq_one_letter_code
_entity_poly.pdbx_strand_id
1 'polypeptide(L)'
;MDIFNWIFIFIMIIGFIMIIMSIIKINKYNNATPISNVDVYIKEMKDAIDQADLAIDDLNLLSDEVFKRFDEKQKQLLFIYEAIEKKKNISNKGNVDIKIDEDISKEIKKKNNISLNPIANRVNELYKEGMSISNIAKELNIGKGEVDLMIKLGKDNL
;
A
#
# COMPACT_ATOMS: atom_id res chain seq x y z
N MET A 1 32.87 58.64 57.14
CA MET A 1 31.74 57.79 56.70
C MET A 1 31.28 57.05 57.94
N ASP A 2 30.09 57.40 58.44
CA ASP A 2 29.60 56.86 59.70
C ASP A 2 29.09 55.42 59.52
N ILE A 3 29.08 54.66 60.62
CA ILE A 3 28.60 53.28 60.66
C ILE A 3 27.17 53.15 60.09
N PHE A 4 26.35 54.20 60.27
CA PHE A 4 24.98 54.29 59.76
C PHE A 4 24.90 54.31 58.23
N ASN A 5 25.84 54.98 57.55
CA ASN A 5 25.87 54.98 56.09
C ASN A 5 26.20 53.60 55.54
N TRP A 6 27.05 52.84 56.24
CA TRP A 6 27.41 51.49 55.83
C TRP A 6 26.24 50.51 55.97
N ILE A 7 25.46 50.64 57.05
CA ILE A 7 24.21 49.87 57.26
C ILE A 7 23.19 50.17 56.15
N PHE A 8 23.03 51.44 55.79
CA PHE A 8 22.08 51.84 54.74
C PHE A 8 22.45 51.25 53.37
N ILE A 9 23.74 51.25 53.03
CA ILE A 9 24.24 50.64 51.78
C ILE A 9 23.98 49.12 51.78
N PHE A 10 24.16 48.44 52.91
CA PHE A 10 23.93 47.00 53.00
C PHE A 10 22.46 46.61 52.76
N ILE A 11 21.53 47.39 53.34
CA ILE A 11 20.08 47.19 53.15
C ILE A 11 19.69 47.41 51.67
N MET A 12 20.26 48.42 51.02
CA MET A 12 20.05 48.68 49.59
C MET A 12 20.50 47.50 48.72
N ILE A 13 21.66 46.92 49.00
CA ILE A 13 22.22 45.79 48.23
C ILE A 13 21.30 44.56 48.34
N ILE A 14 20.79 44.27 49.53
CA ILE A 14 19.85 43.16 49.75
C ILE A 14 18.55 43.36 48.93
N GLY A 15 18.04 44.60 48.89
CA GLY A 15 16.89 44.95 48.07
C GLY A 15 17.13 44.71 46.57
N PHE A 16 18.29 45.11 46.06
CA PHE A 16 18.67 44.86 44.67
C PHE A 16 18.78 43.37 44.35
N ILE A 17 19.34 42.56 45.25
CA ILE A 17 19.45 41.11 45.07
C ILE A 17 18.07 40.45 44.96
N MET A 18 17.09 40.87 45.77
CA MET A 18 15.70 40.40 45.68
C MET A 18 15.06 40.71 44.33
N ILE A 19 15.28 41.91 43.79
CA ILE A 19 14.75 42.33 42.48
C ILE A 19 15.38 41.48 41.37
N ILE A 20 16.70 41.26 41.41
CA ILE A 20 17.42 40.44 40.43
C ILE A 20 16.93 38.99 40.46
N MET A 21 16.77 38.39 41.65
CA MET A 21 16.19 37.05 41.83
C MET A 21 14.79 36.93 41.22
N SER A 22 13.96 37.97 41.37
CA SER A 22 12.61 38.02 40.81
C SER A 22 12.63 38.05 39.28
N ILE A 23 13.50 38.88 38.69
CA ILE A 23 13.66 38.98 37.23
C ILE A 23 14.18 37.66 36.64
N ILE A 24 15.13 37.00 37.31
CA ILE A 24 15.67 35.70 36.86
C ILE A 24 14.57 34.63 36.85
N LYS A 25 13.71 34.58 37.86
CA LYS A 25 12.57 33.64 37.90
C LYS A 25 11.56 33.90 36.79
N ILE A 26 11.24 35.16 36.51
CA ILE A 26 10.34 35.55 35.41
C ILE A 26 10.94 35.14 34.05
N ASN A 27 12.24 35.39 33.84
CA ASN A 27 12.90 35.00 32.59
C ASN A 27 12.92 33.48 32.39
N LYS A 28 13.11 32.70 33.47
CA LYS A 28 13.04 31.24 33.41
C LYS A 28 11.63 30.73 33.13
N TYR A 29 10.60 31.38 33.66
CA TYR A 29 9.20 31.04 33.39
C TYR A 29 8.77 31.39 31.95
N ASN A 30 9.26 32.50 31.41
CA ASN A 30 8.93 32.95 30.06
C ASN A 30 9.68 32.15 28.96
N ASN A 31 10.85 31.60 29.27
CA ASN A 31 11.66 30.79 28.32
C ASN A 31 11.43 29.28 28.44
N ALA A 32 10.65 28.82 29.43
CA ALA A 32 10.02 27.52 29.31
C ALA A 32 8.87 27.70 28.33
N THR A 33 9.16 27.69 27.03
CA THR A 33 8.12 27.48 26.03
C THR A 33 7.37 26.24 26.49
N PRO A 34 6.05 26.32 26.76
CA PRO A 34 5.30 25.09 26.89
C PRO A 34 5.48 24.45 25.51
N ILE A 35 6.16 23.31 25.45
CA ILE A 35 6.17 22.43 24.27
C ILE A 35 4.70 22.04 24.13
N SER A 36 3.95 22.89 23.43
CA SER A 36 2.51 23.06 23.61
C SER A 36 1.87 22.82 22.28
N ASN A 37 1.29 21.65 22.13
CA ASN A 37 0.31 21.23 21.12
C ASN A 37 0.70 21.42 19.64
N VAL A 38 1.29 22.54 19.23
CA VAL A 38 1.82 22.87 17.90
C VAL A 38 2.82 21.82 17.41
N ASP A 39 3.79 21.40 18.21
CA ASP A 39 4.74 20.35 17.78
C ASP A 39 4.03 19.00 17.58
N VAL A 40 3.00 18.72 18.38
CA VAL A 40 2.15 17.53 18.22
C VAL A 40 1.35 17.63 16.93
N TYR A 41 0.71 18.77 16.65
CA TYR A 41 -0.01 19.02 15.40
C TYR A 41 0.90 18.96 14.17
N ILE A 42 2.11 19.52 14.24
CA ILE A 42 3.10 19.45 13.16
C ILE A 42 3.49 17.99 12.89
N LYS A 43 3.69 17.20 13.96
CA LYS A 43 4.00 15.78 13.84
C LYS A 43 2.84 14.99 13.23
N GLU A 44 1.62 15.19 13.72
CA GLU A 44 0.42 14.53 13.18
C GLU A 44 0.18 14.90 11.71
N MET A 45 0.37 16.18 11.35
CA MET A 45 0.28 16.63 9.95
C MET A 45 1.36 15.98 9.09
N LYS A 46 2.59 15.85 9.60
CA LYS A 46 3.67 15.19 8.88
C LYS A 46 3.36 13.72 8.63
N ASP A 47 2.91 13.00 9.66
CA ASP A 47 2.51 11.60 9.53
C ASP A 47 1.34 11.42 8.54
N ALA A 48 0.41 12.38 8.49
CA ALA A 48 -0.70 12.38 7.53
C ALA A 48 -0.23 12.67 6.08
N ILE A 49 0.75 13.55 5.90
CA ILE A 49 1.36 13.82 4.58
C ILE A 49 2.12 12.59 4.10
N ASP A 50 2.93 11.97 4.96
CA ASP A 50 3.68 10.76 4.62
C ASP A 50 2.74 9.61 4.21
N GLN A 51 1.58 9.48 4.86
CA GLN A 51 0.53 8.53 4.46
C GLN A 51 -0.11 8.88 3.12
N ALA A 52 -0.30 10.17 2.82
CA ALA A 52 -0.85 10.60 1.54
C ALA A 52 0.13 10.31 0.40
N ASP A 53 1.43 10.51 0.61
CA ASP A 53 2.47 10.19 -0.39
C ASP A 53 2.49 8.69 -0.70
N LEU A 54 2.41 7.83 0.33
CA LEU A 54 2.28 6.37 0.13
C LEU A 54 1.02 6.01 -0.67
N ALA A 55 -0.11 6.65 -0.38
CA ALA A 55 -1.35 6.42 -1.13
C ALA A 55 -1.25 6.89 -2.59
N ILE A 56 -0.51 7.97 -2.86
CA ILE A 56 -0.26 8.44 -4.22
C ILE A 56 0.60 7.44 -5.00
N ASP A 57 1.62 6.87 -4.37
CA ASP A 57 2.45 5.84 -5.00
C ASP A 57 1.66 4.57 -5.32
N ASP A 58 0.82 4.11 -4.39
CA ASP A 58 -0.09 2.98 -4.62
C ASP A 58 -1.09 3.27 -5.75
N LEU A 59 -1.62 4.49 -5.84
CA LEU A 59 -2.50 4.91 -6.93
C LEU A 59 -1.79 4.91 -8.29
N ASN A 60 -0.52 5.34 -8.34
CA ASN A 60 0.27 5.29 -9.56
C ASN A 60 0.50 3.84 -10.01
N LEU A 61 0.86 2.95 -9.08
CA LEU A 61 1.00 1.51 -9.37
C LEU A 61 -0.31 0.90 -9.88
N LEU A 62 -1.42 1.22 -9.20
CA LEU A 62 -2.75 0.73 -9.59
C LEU A 62 -3.16 1.29 -10.96
N SER A 63 -2.86 2.56 -11.24
CA SER A 63 -3.09 3.18 -12.54
C SER A 63 -2.36 2.42 -13.65
N ASP A 64 -1.06 2.14 -13.47
CA ASP A 64 -0.27 1.38 -14.45
C ASP A 64 -0.83 -0.04 -14.67
N GLU A 65 -1.26 -0.71 -13.61
CA GLU A 65 -1.86 -2.03 -13.72
C GLU A 65 -3.20 -2.00 -14.47
N VAL A 66 -4.08 -1.03 -14.15
CA VAL A 66 -5.36 -0.85 -14.83
C VAL A 66 -5.15 -0.52 -16.31
N PHE A 67 -4.21 0.37 -16.63
CA PHE A 67 -3.87 0.71 -18.01
C PHE A 67 -3.36 -0.50 -18.78
N LYS A 68 -2.48 -1.31 -18.19
CA LYS A 68 -1.97 -2.54 -18.82
C LYS A 68 -3.08 -3.54 -19.09
N ARG A 69 -3.94 -3.80 -18.10
CA ARG A 69 -5.10 -4.69 -18.26
C ARG A 69 -6.07 -4.19 -19.32
N PHE A 70 -6.27 -2.88 -19.39
CA PHE A 70 -7.12 -2.25 -20.40
C PHE A 70 -6.55 -2.42 -21.81
N ASP A 71 -5.25 -2.17 -22.02
CA ASP A 71 -4.58 -2.39 -23.30
C ASP A 71 -4.65 -3.86 -23.76
N GLU A 72 -4.44 -4.80 -22.83
CA GLU A 72 -4.62 -6.23 -23.09
C GLU A 72 -6.05 -6.58 -23.52
N LYS A 73 -7.05 -5.98 -22.88
CA LYS A 73 -8.47 -6.18 -23.23
C LYS A 73 -8.81 -5.57 -24.58
N GLN A 74 -8.26 -4.40 -24.92
CA GLN A 74 -8.41 -3.82 -26.26
C GLN A 74 -7.83 -4.73 -27.34
N LYS A 75 -6.64 -5.30 -27.12
CA LYS A 75 -6.02 -6.27 -28.04
C LYS A 75 -6.87 -7.53 -28.20
N GLN A 76 -7.39 -8.08 -27.09
CA GLN A 76 -8.29 -9.24 -27.13
C GLN A 76 -9.57 -8.93 -27.92
N LEU A 77 -10.16 -7.75 -27.71
CA LEU A 77 -11.36 -7.32 -28.41
C LEU A 77 -11.10 -7.18 -29.92
N LEU A 78 -9.98 -6.56 -30.30
CA LEU A 78 -9.58 -6.44 -31.71
C LEU A 78 -9.42 -7.82 -32.37
N PHE A 79 -8.78 -8.76 -31.67
CA PHE A 79 -8.62 -10.13 -32.15
C PHE A 79 -9.97 -10.85 -32.36
N ILE A 80 -10.92 -10.67 -31.43
CA ILE A 80 -12.27 -11.22 -31.57
C ILE A 80 -12.98 -10.62 -32.80
N TYR A 81 -12.88 -9.30 -33.01
CA TYR A 81 -13.44 -8.66 -34.21
C TYR A 81 -12.84 -9.22 -35.49
N GLU A 82 -11.52 -9.37 -35.57
CA GLU A 82 -10.83 -9.94 -36.74
C GLU A 82 -11.25 -11.40 -36.97
N ALA A 83 -11.39 -12.21 -35.91
CA ALA A 83 -11.85 -13.58 -36.00
C ALA A 83 -13.30 -13.68 -36.51
N ILE A 84 -14.17 -12.77 -36.06
CA ILE A 84 -15.56 -12.66 -36.54
C ILE A 84 -15.58 -12.25 -38.02
N GLU A 85 -14.76 -11.28 -38.43
CA GLU A 85 -14.67 -10.81 -39.81
C GLU A 85 -14.14 -11.92 -40.75
N LYS A 86 -13.09 -12.63 -40.34
CA LYS A 86 -12.58 -13.80 -41.07
C LYS A 86 -13.66 -14.87 -41.21
N LYS A 87 -14.40 -15.20 -40.14
CA LYS A 87 -15.51 -16.17 -40.21
C LYS A 87 -16.65 -15.69 -41.12
N LYS A 88 -16.97 -14.40 -41.12
CA LYS A 88 -17.98 -13.81 -42.03
C LYS A 88 -17.54 -13.94 -43.50
N ASN A 89 -16.25 -13.75 -43.78
CA ASN A 89 -15.70 -13.92 -45.13
C ASN A 89 -15.62 -15.40 -45.55
N ILE A 90 -15.40 -16.33 -44.61
CA ILE A 90 -15.39 -17.78 -44.86
C ILE A 90 -16.83 -18.31 -45.06
N SER A 91 -17.82 -17.79 -44.34
CA SER A 91 -19.23 -18.20 -44.50
C SER A 91 -19.83 -17.83 -45.87
N ASN A 92 -19.18 -16.95 -46.64
CA ASN A 92 -19.59 -16.58 -48.01
C ASN A 92 -18.88 -17.38 -49.12
N LYS A 93 -17.95 -18.29 -48.79
CA LYS A 93 -17.33 -19.20 -49.77
C LYS A 93 -17.43 -20.63 -49.25
N GLY A 94 -18.34 -21.38 -49.88
CA GLY A 94 -18.74 -22.72 -49.46
C GLY A 94 -17.60 -23.74 -49.31
N ASN A 95 -17.90 -24.74 -48.46
CA ASN A 95 -17.29 -26.07 -48.33
C ASN A 95 -15.85 -26.22 -48.80
N VAL A 96 -14.90 -26.19 -47.86
CA VAL A 96 -13.61 -26.87 -48.04
C VAL A 96 -13.21 -27.54 -46.72
N ASP A 97 -13.03 -28.86 -46.79
CA ASP A 97 -12.48 -29.71 -45.74
C ASP A 97 -11.12 -29.18 -45.24
N ILE A 98 -11.01 -28.93 -43.94
CA ILE A 98 -9.76 -28.53 -43.30
C ILE A 98 -9.08 -29.79 -42.75
N LYS A 99 -8.04 -30.27 -43.44
CA LYS A 99 -7.02 -31.11 -42.82
C LYS A 99 -6.26 -30.25 -41.81
N ILE A 100 -6.41 -30.56 -40.53
CA ILE A 100 -5.73 -29.87 -39.43
C ILE A 100 -4.31 -30.43 -39.36
N ASP A 101 -3.33 -29.62 -39.75
CA ASP A 101 -1.91 -29.92 -39.55
C ASP A 101 -1.59 -30.07 -38.05
N GLU A 102 -0.89 -31.14 -37.71
CA GLU A 102 -0.58 -31.60 -36.35
C GLU A 102 0.21 -30.61 -35.49
N ASP A 103 0.79 -29.54 -36.08
CA ASP A 103 1.63 -28.58 -35.36
C ASP A 103 0.84 -27.58 -34.49
N ILE A 104 -0.42 -27.29 -34.83
CA ILE A 104 -1.25 -26.31 -34.07
C ILE A 104 -1.70 -26.89 -32.72
N SER A 105 -1.74 -28.22 -32.59
CA SER A 105 -2.18 -28.91 -31.37
C SER A 105 -1.19 -28.78 -30.20
N LYS A 106 0.08 -28.47 -30.46
CA LYS A 106 1.12 -28.29 -29.43
C LYS A 106 1.15 -26.88 -28.84
N GLU A 107 0.80 -25.84 -29.59
CA GLU A 107 0.73 -24.46 -29.06
C GLU A 107 -0.55 -24.21 -28.25
N ILE A 108 -1.69 -24.79 -28.67
CA ILE A 108 -2.97 -24.60 -27.97
C ILE A 108 -2.98 -25.28 -26.59
N LYS A 109 -2.30 -26.43 -26.43
CA LYS A 109 -2.17 -27.10 -25.12
C LYS A 109 -1.23 -26.37 -24.15
N LYS A 110 -0.37 -25.47 -24.63
CA LYS A 110 0.57 -24.72 -23.76
C LYS A 110 -0.03 -23.42 -23.23
N LYS A 111 -1.05 -22.85 -23.90
CA LYS A 111 -1.60 -21.51 -23.58
C LYS A 111 -2.93 -21.51 -22.81
N ASN A 112 -3.59 -22.67 -22.69
CA ASN A 112 -4.75 -22.84 -21.80
C ASN A 112 -4.37 -23.16 -20.34
N ASN A 113 -3.09 -23.28 -20.01
CA ASN A 113 -2.65 -23.16 -18.61
C ASN A 113 -2.58 -21.68 -18.27
N ILE A 114 -3.75 -21.14 -17.96
CA ILE A 114 -3.89 -19.96 -17.12
C ILE A 114 -3.21 -20.34 -15.80
N SER A 115 -1.92 -20.04 -15.67
CA SER A 115 -1.29 -20.06 -14.35
C SER A 115 -1.81 -18.83 -13.62
N LEU A 116 -3.03 -18.99 -13.08
CA LEU A 116 -3.36 -18.45 -11.78
C LEU A 116 -2.12 -18.59 -10.91
N ASN A 117 -1.75 -17.49 -10.26
CA ASN A 117 -0.66 -17.37 -9.30
C ASN A 117 -0.23 -18.74 -8.73
N PRO A 118 1.03 -19.19 -8.90
CA PRO A 118 1.48 -20.52 -8.47
C PRO A 118 1.14 -20.82 -7.00
N ILE A 119 1.04 -19.77 -6.18
CA ILE A 119 0.62 -19.83 -4.78
C ILE A 119 -0.86 -20.21 -4.65
N ALA A 120 -1.75 -19.66 -5.47
CA ALA A 120 -3.18 -19.96 -5.44
C ALA A 120 -3.49 -21.41 -5.85
N ASN A 121 -2.76 -21.94 -6.85
CA ASN A 121 -2.87 -23.36 -7.21
C ASN A 121 -2.40 -24.25 -6.06
N ARG A 122 -1.28 -23.89 -5.42
CA ARG A 122 -0.75 -24.64 -4.28
C ARG A 122 -1.68 -24.61 -3.07
N VAL A 123 -2.31 -23.47 -2.79
CA VAL A 123 -3.34 -23.34 -1.75
C VAL A 123 -4.52 -24.27 -2.02
N ASN A 124 -5.02 -24.31 -3.26
CA ASN A 124 -6.14 -25.18 -3.64
C ASN A 124 -5.79 -26.67 -3.57
N GLU A 125 -4.56 -27.06 -3.93
CA GLU A 125 -4.06 -28.44 -3.77
C GLU A 125 -4.05 -28.86 -2.29
N LEU A 126 -3.37 -28.09 -1.44
CA LEU A 126 -3.25 -28.39 -0.01
C LEU A 126 -4.62 -28.41 0.69
N TYR A 127 -5.53 -27.53 0.27
CA TYR A 127 -6.90 -27.53 0.79
C TYR A 127 -7.69 -28.78 0.37
N LYS A 128 -7.54 -29.24 -0.89
CA LYS A 128 -8.13 -30.50 -1.37
C LYS A 128 -7.55 -31.73 -0.67
N GLU A 129 -6.29 -31.67 -0.25
CA GLU A 129 -5.63 -32.69 0.58
C GLU A 129 -6.14 -32.70 2.04
N GLY A 130 -7.05 -31.79 2.41
CA GLY A 130 -7.65 -31.71 3.75
C GLY A 130 -6.81 -30.93 4.76
N MET A 131 -5.79 -30.19 4.31
CA MET A 131 -4.96 -29.39 5.20
C MET A 131 -5.74 -28.16 5.72
N SER A 132 -5.59 -27.87 7.02
CA SER A 132 -6.25 -26.70 7.61
C SER A 132 -5.69 -25.38 7.08
N ILE A 133 -6.54 -24.36 6.97
CA ILE A 133 -6.17 -22.99 6.55
C ILE A 133 -4.97 -22.45 7.34
N SER A 134 -4.87 -22.76 8.64
CA SER A 134 -3.75 -22.31 9.48
C SER A 134 -2.43 -23.01 9.14
N ASN A 135 -2.46 -24.26 8.68
CA ASN A 135 -1.27 -24.99 8.27
C ASN A 135 -0.82 -24.57 6.88
N ILE A 136 -1.76 -24.36 5.95
CA ILE A 136 -1.48 -23.82 4.61
C ILE A 136 -0.83 -22.42 4.72
N ALA A 137 -1.37 -21.56 5.58
CA ALA A 137 -0.83 -20.23 5.85
C ALA A 137 0.63 -20.27 6.34
N LYS A 138 0.95 -21.22 7.23
CA LYS A 138 2.31 -21.41 7.75
C LYS A 138 3.26 -21.99 6.69
N GLU A 139 2.80 -22.99 5.95
CA GLU A 139 3.59 -23.70 4.93
C GLU A 139 3.99 -22.76 3.78
N LEU A 140 3.06 -21.89 3.36
CA LEU A 140 3.24 -20.99 2.24
C LEU A 140 3.63 -19.56 2.66
N ASN A 141 3.80 -19.32 3.97
CA ASN A 141 4.12 -18.01 4.54
C ASN A 141 3.18 -16.88 4.06
N ILE A 142 1.87 -17.15 4.08
CA ILE A 142 0.79 -16.25 3.64
C ILE A 142 -0.24 -16.04 4.73
N GLY A 143 -0.98 -14.94 4.67
CA GLY A 143 -1.98 -14.61 5.70
C GLY A 143 -3.14 -15.61 5.71
N LYS A 144 -3.68 -15.93 6.90
CA LYS A 144 -4.88 -16.81 7.00
C LYS A 144 -6.08 -16.25 6.22
N GLY A 145 -6.22 -14.92 6.18
CA GLY A 145 -7.27 -14.25 5.41
C GLY A 145 -7.06 -14.35 3.90
N GLU A 146 -5.80 -14.36 3.44
CA GLU A 146 -5.47 -14.53 2.02
C GLU A 146 -5.77 -15.96 1.56
N VAL A 147 -5.44 -16.96 2.37
CA VAL A 147 -5.78 -18.37 2.10
C VAL A 147 -7.30 -18.55 1.98
N ASP A 148 -8.06 -17.99 2.92
CA ASP A 148 -9.53 -18.06 2.92
C ASP A 148 -10.13 -17.37 1.69
N LEU A 149 -9.60 -16.21 1.30
CA LEU A 149 -10.02 -15.49 0.11
C LEU A 149 -9.74 -16.29 -1.18
N MET A 150 -8.55 -16.89 -1.29
CA MET A 150 -8.16 -17.70 -2.44
C MET A 150 -9.06 -18.93 -2.61
N ILE A 151 -9.41 -19.59 -1.51
CA ILE A 151 -10.31 -20.75 -1.54
C ILE A 151 -11.72 -20.33 -1.97
N LYS A 152 -12.26 -19.22 -1.43
CA LYS A 152 -13.59 -18.71 -1.78
C LYS A 152 -13.69 -18.34 -3.27
N LEU A 153 -12.73 -17.57 -3.76
CA LEU A 153 -12.67 -17.18 -5.18
C LEU A 153 -12.44 -18.38 -6.10
N GLY A 154 -11.71 -19.41 -5.64
CA GLY A 154 -11.51 -20.65 -6.37
C GLY A 154 -12.78 -21.51 -6.46
N LYS A 155 -13.66 -21.45 -5.46
CA LYS A 155 -14.91 -22.22 -5.40
C LYS A 155 -15.99 -21.67 -6.35
N ASP A 156 -16.00 -20.36 -6.60
CA ASP A 156 -16.99 -19.71 -7.47
C ASP A 156 -16.69 -19.89 -8.98
N ASN A 157 -15.56 -20.52 -9.33
CA ASN A 157 -15.13 -20.80 -10.70
C ASN A 157 -15.21 -22.30 -11.07
N LEU A 158 -15.90 -23.12 -10.28
CA LEU A 158 -16.19 -24.55 -10.51
C LEU A 158 -17.68 -24.76 -10.77
#